data_AF-A0A2P4S7U3-F1
#
_entry.id   AF-A0A2P4S7U3-F1
#
_cell.length_a   1.000
_cell.length_b   1.000
_cell.length_c   1.000
_cell.angle_alpha   90.00
_cell.angle_beta   90.00
_cell.angle_gamma   90.00
#
_symmetry.space_group_name_H-M   'P 1'
#
loop_
_entity.id
_entity.type
_entity.pdbx_description
1 polymer ?
#
loop_
_entity_poly.entity_id
_entity_poly.type
_entity_poly.pdbx_seq_one_letter_code
_entity_poly.pdbx_strand_id
1 'polypeptide(L)'
;MPRVHNSLISYTGQLTRIQMALLHRRLGFSLTHLSNTVIRRHFRSRVGFALGPQGLLGGSVSHSFLSFASVSGACQAIQKLTRVRVVDNSALGNAPYHRPPKCIHVYNKTGVGKVGDKILLAIKGEKKKALIVGHKMPGPHMTPRFDSNNVVLIEDNGNPLGTRIKTPIPYILRQREGEFSKVLAIARNFV
;
A
#
# COMPACT_ATOMS: atom_id res chain seq x y z
N MET A 1 -62.47 -5.50 -47.71
CA MET A 1 -63.69 -4.77 -47.26
C MET A 1 -63.73 -4.81 -45.73
N PRO A 2 -64.10 -3.71 -45.04
CA PRO A 2 -63.17 -2.87 -44.23
C PRO A 2 -63.55 -2.74 -42.74
N ARG A 3 -62.69 -2.26 -41.82
CA ARG A 3 -62.51 -0.87 -41.27
C ARG A 3 -61.43 -0.99 -40.15
N VAL A 4 -60.32 -0.25 -40.02
CA VAL A 4 -59.92 1.19 -39.97
C VAL A 4 -60.36 1.98 -38.72
N HIS A 5 -59.32 2.60 -38.10
CA HIS A 5 -59.22 3.64 -37.05
C HIS A 5 -58.80 3.12 -35.65
N ASN A 6 -57.81 3.70 -34.94
CA ASN A 6 -57.29 5.06 -34.96
C ASN A 6 -55.82 5.15 -34.51
N SER A 7 -55.10 6.11 -35.10
CA SER A 7 -53.76 6.61 -34.80
C SER A 7 -53.68 7.38 -33.48
N LEU A 8 -52.53 7.36 -32.79
CA LEU A 8 -51.93 8.55 -32.18
C LEU A 8 -50.40 8.38 -32.02
N ILE A 9 -49.71 9.39 -32.52
CA ILE A 9 -48.27 9.63 -32.56
C ILE A 9 -47.81 10.19 -31.20
N SER A 10 -46.60 9.86 -30.73
CA SER A 10 -45.63 10.85 -30.21
C SER A 10 -44.27 10.23 -29.86
N TYR A 11 -43.26 10.75 -30.55
CA TYR A 11 -41.83 10.59 -30.35
C TYR A 11 -41.38 11.23 -29.04
N THR A 12 -40.55 10.57 -28.24
CA THR A 12 -39.45 11.17 -27.47
C THR A 12 -38.56 10.07 -26.87
N GLY A 13 -37.24 10.17 -27.02
CA GLY A 13 -36.31 9.46 -26.12
C GLY A 13 -35.15 8.66 -26.71
N GLN A 14 -34.88 8.70 -28.02
CA GLN A 14 -33.56 8.30 -28.55
C GLN A 14 -32.69 9.54 -28.72
N LEU A 15 -32.01 10.02 -27.67
CA LEU A 15 -30.94 11.05 -27.78
C LEU A 15 -30.23 11.33 -26.45
N THR A 16 -29.44 10.39 -25.93
CA THR A 16 -28.47 10.70 -24.85
C THR A 16 -27.10 10.05 -25.04
N ARG A 17 -26.69 9.78 -26.29
CA ARG A 17 -25.33 9.33 -26.61
C ARG A 17 -24.45 10.37 -27.33
N ILE A 18 -25.01 11.52 -27.72
CA ILE A 18 -24.28 12.58 -28.45
C ILE A 18 -24.16 13.88 -27.62
N GLN A 19 -24.91 14.03 -26.52
CA GLN A 19 -24.94 15.27 -25.73
C GLN A 19 -23.91 15.38 -24.59
N MET A 20 -22.97 14.43 -24.44
CA MET A 20 -21.83 14.54 -23.51
C MET A 20 -20.48 14.79 -24.22
N ALA A 21 -20.48 14.88 -25.56
CA ALA A 21 -19.27 15.13 -26.34
C ALA A 21 -19.09 16.63 -26.71
N LEU A 22 -20.07 17.48 -26.40
CA LEU A 22 -20.07 18.91 -26.75
C LEU A 22 -20.02 19.87 -25.54
N LEU A 23 -20.01 19.35 -24.30
CA LEU A 23 -19.92 20.16 -23.07
C LEU A 23 -18.55 20.08 -22.38
N HIS A 24 -17.48 19.83 -23.14
CA HIS A 24 -16.11 19.95 -22.63
C HIS A 24 -15.16 20.65 -23.63
N ARG A 25 -15.74 21.46 -24.53
CA ARG A 25 -15.03 22.24 -25.56
C ARG A 25 -15.15 23.75 -25.35
N ARG A 26 -15.27 24.21 -24.09
CA ARG A 26 -15.41 25.64 -23.76
C ARG A 26 -14.57 26.18 -22.62
N LEU A 27 -13.63 25.41 -22.07
CA LEU A 27 -12.62 25.94 -21.15
C LEU A 27 -11.27 25.30 -21.48
N GLY A 28 -10.70 25.73 -22.60
CA GLY A 28 -9.31 25.48 -22.95
C GLY A 28 -8.51 26.77 -22.86
N PHE A 29 -7.29 26.62 -22.35
CA PHE A 29 -6.14 27.54 -22.43
C PHE A 29 -6.03 28.67 -21.39
N SER A 30 -5.15 28.47 -20.40
CA SER A 30 -3.79 29.02 -20.40
C SER A 30 -3.29 29.27 -18.97
N LEU A 31 -2.32 28.48 -18.50
CA LEU A 31 -1.03 29.01 -18.04
C LEU A 31 -0.07 27.86 -17.79
N THR A 32 0.94 27.77 -18.66
CA THR A 32 2.21 27.10 -18.39
C THR A 32 3.00 27.91 -17.36
N HIS A 33 3.95 27.24 -16.72
CA HIS A 33 5.05 27.79 -15.92
C HIS A 33 4.80 28.08 -14.42
N LEU A 34 5.80 27.69 -13.60
CA LEU A 34 5.95 27.82 -12.13
C LEU A 34 5.28 26.65 -11.37
N SER A 35 5.97 25.76 -10.63
CA SER A 35 7.19 25.92 -9.83
C SER A 35 7.82 24.56 -9.52
N ASN A 36 8.92 24.24 -10.19
CA ASN A 36 9.86 23.19 -9.79
C ASN A 36 11.07 23.88 -9.14
N THR A 37 11.05 24.20 -7.84
CA THR A 37 12.26 24.52 -7.02
C THR A 37 11.93 24.90 -5.56
N VAL A 38 11.30 24.02 -4.76
CA VAL A 38 11.39 24.14 -3.29
C VAL A 38 11.30 22.74 -2.68
N ILE A 39 12.46 22.10 -2.47
CA ILE A 39 12.82 21.10 -1.42
C ILE A 39 14.29 20.75 -1.70
N ARG A 40 15.13 21.78 -1.64
CA ARG A 40 16.57 21.69 -1.44
C ARG A 40 16.93 22.90 -0.59
N ARG A 41 17.73 22.66 0.45
CA ARG A 41 18.36 23.64 1.36
C ARG A 41 17.54 24.04 2.59
N HIS A 42 17.68 23.23 3.63
CA HIS A 42 17.97 23.64 5.02
C HIS A 42 18.34 22.33 5.72
N PHE A 43 19.61 21.96 5.81
CA PHE A 43 20.45 22.40 6.91
C PHE A 43 21.93 22.18 6.54
N ARG A 44 22.68 23.26 6.38
CA ARG A 44 24.15 23.25 6.34
C ARG A 44 24.64 24.43 7.16
N SER A 45 25.17 24.15 8.35
CA SER A 45 26.10 24.98 9.11
C SER A 45 26.96 23.99 9.91
N ARG A 46 28.22 23.80 9.52
CA ARG A 46 29.42 24.53 9.95
C ARG A 46 29.92 24.03 11.31
N VAL A 47 31.05 23.33 11.29
CA VAL A 47 32.25 23.32 12.17
C VAL A 47 32.84 21.91 12.14
N GLY A 48 34.13 21.62 12.01
CA GLY A 48 35.36 22.39 11.82
C GLY A 48 36.45 21.34 11.52
N PHE A 49 37.37 21.66 10.62
CA PHE A 49 38.56 20.86 10.35
C PHE A 49 39.51 20.97 11.55
N ALA A 50 39.95 19.85 12.11
CA ALA A 50 41.14 19.78 12.95
C ALA A 50 41.86 18.46 12.65
N LEU A 51 43.03 18.59 12.00
CA LEU A 51 44.03 17.56 11.84
C LEU A 51 44.77 17.38 13.18
N GLY A 52 44.95 16.14 13.60
CA GLY A 52 45.85 15.75 14.68
C GLY A 52 46.02 14.23 14.69
N PRO A 53 47.25 13.69 14.54
CA PRO A 53 47.51 12.27 14.58
C PRO A 53 47.78 11.81 16.01
N GLN A 54 47.45 10.55 16.33
CA GLN A 54 48.21 9.60 17.15
C GLN A 54 47.30 8.56 17.83
N GLY A 55 47.81 7.33 17.91
CA GLY A 55 47.53 6.44 19.04
C GLY A 55 46.65 5.23 18.74
N LEU A 56 47.31 4.10 18.48
CA LEU A 56 46.77 2.76 18.72
C LEU A 56 46.16 2.66 20.12
N LEU A 57 45.03 1.96 20.26
CA LEU A 57 44.84 0.84 21.19
C LEU A 57 43.44 0.24 20.97
N GLY A 58 43.40 -1.09 20.84
CA GLY A 58 42.20 -1.86 20.54
C GLY A 58 41.17 -1.84 21.66
N GLY A 59 39.91 -1.73 21.26
CA GLY A 59 38.74 -1.99 22.08
C GLY A 59 37.55 -2.21 21.15
N SER A 60 37.16 -3.48 20.94
CA SER A 60 35.95 -3.83 20.19
C SER A 60 34.73 -3.47 21.05
N VAL A 61 34.32 -2.21 21.00
CA VAL A 61 33.04 -1.77 21.55
C VAL A 61 31.99 -2.01 20.48
N SER A 62 31.24 -3.08 20.64
CA SER A 62 30.06 -3.38 19.83
C SER A 62 29.07 -2.24 20.01
N HIS A 63 29.10 -1.26 19.12
CA HIS A 63 28.03 -0.28 18.99
C HIS A 63 26.80 -1.01 18.46
N SER A 64 26.03 -1.57 19.38
CA SER A 64 24.64 -1.93 19.18
C SER A 64 23.94 -0.69 18.63
N PHE A 65 23.70 -0.69 17.32
CA PHE A 65 22.92 0.32 16.63
C PHE A 65 21.55 0.36 17.29
N LEU A 66 21.38 1.32 18.20
CA LEU A 66 20.10 1.67 18.80
C LEU A 66 19.18 2.11 17.66
N SER A 67 18.37 1.19 17.18
CA SER A 67 17.28 1.47 16.26
C SER A 67 16.40 2.53 16.92
N PHE A 68 16.30 3.71 16.32
CA PHE A 68 15.37 4.74 16.76
C PHE A 68 13.95 4.17 16.72
N ALA A 69 13.46 3.77 17.90
CA ALA A 69 12.07 3.39 18.08
C ALA A 69 11.22 4.67 17.96
N SER A 70 10.79 5.00 16.73
CA SER A 70 9.75 6.01 16.56
C SER A 70 8.47 5.46 17.19
N VAL A 71 8.13 5.90 18.40
CA VAL A 71 6.92 5.48 19.13
C VAL A 71 5.71 6.24 18.57
N SER A 72 5.43 6.12 17.27
CA SER A 72 4.09 6.48 16.80
C SER A 72 3.13 5.45 17.39
N GLY A 73 2.04 5.89 18.02
CA GLY A 73 0.99 5.00 18.53
C GLY A 73 0.67 3.93 17.48
N ALA A 74 0.61 2.67 17.93
CA ALA A 74 0.33 1.56 17.04
C ALA A 74 -1.10 1.70 16.53
N CYS A 75 -1.27 2.27 15.33
CA CYS A 75 -2.55 2.26 14.66
C CYS A 75 -2.97 0.79 14.50
N GLN A 76 -4.08 0.43 15.15
CA GLN A 76 -4.56 -0.96 15.13
C GLN A 76 -5.06 -1.34 13.73
N ALA A 77 -5.59 -0.36 13.00
CA ALA A 77 -6.05 -0.50 11.63
C ALA A 77 -4.94 -0.13 10.64
N ILE A 78 -4.93 -0.77 9.46
CA ILE A 78 -3.94 -0.49 8.42
C ILE A 78 -4.44 0.68 7.58
N GLN A 79 -3.80 1.84 7.73
CA GLN A 79 -4.07 3.05 6.95
C GLN A 79 -2.77 3.72 6.50
N LYS A 80 -2.85 4.87 5.84
CA LYS A 80 -1.67 5.64 5.43
C LYS A 80 -0.70 5.85 6.61
N LEU A 81 0.60 5.75 6.34
CA LEU A 81 1.71 5.86 7.27
C LEU A 81 1.80 4.76 8.34
N THR A 82 0.90 3.76 8.32
CA THR A 82 0.95 2.64 9.26
C THR A 82 2.18 1.78 9.00
N ARG A 83 2.91 1.46 10.08
CA ARG A 83 4.02 0.50 10.06
C ARG A 83 3.46 -0.91 9.99
N VAL A 84 4.03 -1.73 9.13
CA VAL A 84 3.63 -3.12 8.94
C VAL A 84 4.82 -4.05 9.04
N ARG A 85 4.57 -5.32 9.25
CA ARG A 85 5.55 -6.39 9.23
C ARG A 85 5.38 -7.20 7.96
N VAL A 86 6.43 -7.27 7.16
CA VAL A 86 6.47 -8.18 6.00
C VAL A 86 6.73 -9.59 6.51
N VAL A 87 5.87 -10.55 6.14
CA VAL A 87 5.89 -11.93 6.65
C VAL A 87 6.28 -12.97 5.61
N ASP A 88 6.72 -12.53 4.43
CA ASP A 88 7.26 -13.39 3.39
C ASP A 88 8.78 -13.60 3.53
N ASN A 89 9.33 -14.50 2.71
CA ASN A 89 10.78 -14.74 2.63
C ASN A 89 11.47 -13.93 1.53
N SER A 90 10.85 -12.88 0.99
CA SER A 90 11.45 -12.10 -0.10
C SER A 90 12.73 -11.38 0.35
N ALA A 91 13.65 -11.14 -0.59
CA ALA A 91 14.87 -10.37 -0.32
C ALA A 91 14.55 -8.94 0.15
N LEU A 92 13.50 -8.33 -0.43
CA LEU A 92 13.02 -7.01 -0.04
C LEU A 92 12.46 -6.98 1.39
N GLY A 93 11.70 -8.00 1.80
CA GLY A 93 11.14 -8.12 3.14
C GLY A 93 12.16 -8.40 4.24
N ASN A 94 13.17 -9.23 3.97
CA ASN A 94 14.10 -9.71 5.01
C ASN A 94 15.33 -8.83 5.22
N ALA A 95 15.88 -8.18 4.19
CA ALA A 95 17.10 -7.42 4.40
C ALA A 95 16.82 -6.17 5.28
N PRO A 96 17.74 -5.82 6.19
CA PRO A 96 17.55 -4.71 7.13
C PRO A 96 17.51 -3.36 6.40
N TYR A 97 16.79 -2.39 6.98
CA TYR A 97 16.75 -1.02 6.48
C TYR A 97 16.49 -0.04 7.62
N HIS A 98 17.04 1.18 7.49
CA HIS A 98 16.95 2.21 8.54
C HIS A 98 15.53 2.76 8.78
N ARG A 99 14.61 2.58 7.81
CA ARG A 99 13.19 2.94 7.92
C ARG A 99 12.30 1.70 7.86
N PRO A 100 11.33 1.55 8.79
CA PRO A 100 10.38 0.45 8.71
C PRO A 100 9.46 0.62 7.49
N PRO A 101 8.93 -0.48 6.93
CA PRO A 101 8.00 -0.39 5.81
C PRO A 101 6.68 0.25 6.25
N LYS A 102 6.17 1.17 5.42
CA LYS A 102 4.96 1.96 5.71
C LYS A 102 3.96 1.89 4.56
N CYS A 103 2.68 1.80 4.91
CA CYS A 103 1.60 1.89 3.95
C CYS A 103 1.49 3.34 3.40
N ILE A 104 1.41 3.49 2.09
CA ILE A 104 1.24 4.78 1.39
C ILE A 104 -0.21 4.96 0.95
N HIS A 105 -0.84 3.87 0.49
CA HIS A 105 -2.19 3.89 -0.07
C HIS A 105 -2.90 2.57 0.20
N VAL A 106 -4.19 2.62 0.49
CA VAL A 106 -5.06 1.46 0.61
C VAL A 106 -5.98 1.47 -0.61
N TYR A 107 -6.06 0.36 -1.34
CA TYR A 107 -6.90 0.23 -2.53
C TYR A 107 -8.37 -0.01 -2.15
N ASN A 108 -8.94 0.89 -1.35
CA ASN A 108 -10.35 0.88 -0.99
C ASN A 108 -10.88 2.31 -0.85
N LYS A 109 -12.20 2.46 -0.79
CA LYS A 109 -12.86 3.77 -0.67
C LYS A 109 -12.81 4.35 0.74
N THR A 110 -12.71 3.49 1.76
CA THR A 110 -12.76 3.89 3.17
C THR A 110 -11.42 4.43 3.71
N GLY A 111 -10.30 4.09 3.04
CA GLY A 111 -8.95 4.41 3.50
C GLY A 111 -8.44 3.54 4.64
N VAL A 112 -9.24 2.55 5.09
CA VAL A 112 -8.93 1.65 6.20
C VAL A 112 -8.87 0.21 5.68
N GLY A 113 -7.67 -0.36 5.64
CA GLY A 113 -7.41 -1.70 5.11
C GLY A 113 -7.75 -2.81 6.09
N LYS A 114 -8.46 -3.83 5.60
CA LYS A 114 -8.80 -5.06 6.31
C LYS A 114 -8.04 -6.26 5.72
N VAL A 115 -8.14 -7.42 6.36
CA VAL A 115 -7.62 -8.68 5.80
C VAL A 115 -8.20 -8.91 4.39
N GLY A 116 -7.32 -9.20 3.43
CA GLY A 116 -7.70 -9.41 2.03
C GLY A 116 -7.67 -8.17 1.16
N ASP A 117 -7.42 -6.99 1.72
CA ASP A 117 -7.26 -5.76 0.94
C ASP A 117 -5.81 -5.62 0.43
N LYS A 118 -5.69 -5.05 -0.76
CA LYS A 118 -4.40 -4.68 -1.36
C LYS A 118 -3.99 -3.29 -0.86
N ILE A 119 -2.71 -3.10 -0.61
CA ILE A 119 -2.11 -1.82 -0.22
C ILE A 119 -0.85 -1.53 -1.02
N LEU A 120 -0.48 -0.24 -1.11
CA LEU A 120 0.80 0.20 -1.64
C LEU A 120 1.75 0.46 -0.47
N LEU A 121 2.91 -0.18 -0.49
CA LEU A 121 3.90 -0.16 0.56
C LEU A 121 5.19 0.54 0.10
N ALA A 122 5.73 1.41 0.95
CA ALA A 122 7.11 1.89 0.84
C ALA A 122 8.02 0.93 1.60
N ILE A 123 8.93 0.25 0.90
CA ILE A 123 9.95 -0.61 1.51
C ILE A 123 11.30 -0.37 0.82
N LYS A 124 12.35 -0.11 1.61
CA LYS A 124 13.72 0.14 1.10
C LYS A 124 13.84 1.25 0.05
N GLY A 125 12.96 2.24 0.08
CA GLY A 125 12.93 3.31 -0.93
C GLY A 125 12.17 2.95 -2.21
N GLU A 126 11.68 1.72 -2.33
CA GLU A 126 10.84 1.26 -3.43
C GLU A 126 9.35 1.27 -3.05
N LYS A 127 8.50 1.37 -4.08
CA LYS A 127 7.05 1.17 -3.96
C LYS A 127 6.72 -0.25 -4.44
N LYS A 128 6.07 -1.04 -3.58
CA LYS A 128 5.59 -2.39 -3.92
C LYS A 128 4.16 -2.56 -3.44
N LYS A 129 3.37 -3.37 -4.15
CA LYS A 129 2.04 -3.75 -3.66
C LYS A 129 2.20 -4.82 -2.57
N ALA A 130 1.24 -4.87 -1.67
CA ALA A 130 1.16 -5.88 -0.63
C ALA A 130 -0.28 -6.28 -0.35
N LEU A 131 -0.48 -7.52 0.09
CA LEU A 131 -1.73 -8.05 0.59
C LEU A 131 -1.73 -8.04 2.11
N ILE A 132 -2.81 -7.55 2.72
CA ILE A 132 -3.00 -7.65 4.17
C ILE A 132 -3.43 -9.07 4.52
N VAL A 133 -2.62 -9.77 5.32
CA VAL A 133 -2.92 -11.13 5.80
C VAL A 133 -3.34 -11.16 7.27
N GLY A 134 -3.03 -10.11 8.04
CA GLY A 134 -3.45 -10.00 9.43
C GLY A 134 -3.31 -8.57 9.95
N HIS A 135 -4.17 -8.18 10.89
CA HIS A 135 -4.11 -6.87 11.52
C HIS A 135 -4.46 -6.95 13.01
N LYS A 136 -4.07 -5.90 13.74
CA LYS A 136 -4.28 -5.78 15.19
C LYS A 136 -5.69 -5.33 15.58
N MET A 137 -6.39 -4.65 14.67
CA MET A 137 -7.77 -4.23 14.89
C MET A 137 -8.67 -5.45 15.16
N PRO A 138 -9.53 -5.41 16.19
CA PRO A 138 -10.52 -6.46 16.41
C PRO A 138 -11.48 -6.53 15.20
N GLY A 139 -11.61 -7.73 14.64
CA GLY A 139 -12.51 -8.01 13.53
C GLY A 139 -13.89 -8.47 13.98
N PRO A 140 -14.72 -8.96 13.05
CA PRO A 140 -15.97 -9.65 13.35
C PRO A 140 -15.75 -10.87 14.26
N HIS A 141 -16.83 -11.37 14.86
CA HIS A 141 -16.78 -12.61 15.63
C HIS A 141 -16.26 -13.77 14.78
N MET A 142 -15.57 -14.71 15.45
CA MET A 142 -14.95 -15.88 14.81
C MET A 142 -13.86 -15.55 13.78
N THR A 143 -13.24 -14.35 13.85
CA THR A 143 -12.07 -14.01 13.05
C THR A 143 -10.82 -13.89 13.92
N PRO A 144 -9.66 -14.43 13.47
CA PRO A 144 -8.44 -14.38 14.26
C PRO A 144 -7.90 -12.95 14.33
N ARG A 145 -7.47 -12.54 15.53
CA ARG A 145 -6.78 -11.28 15.78
C ARG A 145 -5.29 -11.53 15.91
N PHE A 146 -4.48 -10.75 15.20
CA PHE A 146 -3.02 -10.84 15.27
C PHE A 146 -2.44 -9.72 16.13
N ASP A 147 -1.31 -9.97 16.79
CA ASP A 147 -0.62 -8.92 17.57
C ASP A 147 0.07 -7.88 16.68
N SER A 148 0.44 -8.27 15.45
CA SER A 148 1.13 -7.45 14.47
C SER A 148 0.34 -7.29 13.17
N ASN A 149 0.49 -6.13 12.53
CA ASN A 149 -0.02 -5.88 11.19
C ASN A 149 0.86 -6.61 10.16
N ASN A 150 0.39 -7.74 9.66
CA ASN A 150 1.13 -8.66 8.81
C ASN A 150 0.73 -8.48 7.34
N VAL A 151 1.74 -8.37 6.47
CA VAL A 151 1.54 -8.19 5.03
C VAL A 151 2.47 -9.09 4.22
N VAL A 152 2.00 -9.50 3.05
CA VAL A 152 2.76 -10.27 2.05
C VAL A 152 2.98 -9.39 0.82
N LEU A 153 4.20 -9.32 0.31
CA LEU A 153 4.47 -8.52 -0.89
C LEU A 153 3.93 -9.22 -2.12
N ILE A 154 3.29 -8.44 -2.99
CA ILE A 154 2.73 -8.92 -4.26
C ILE A 154 3.19 -8.03 -5.41
N GLU A 155 3.29 -8.62 -6.58
CA GLU A 155 3.46 -7.90 -7.84
C GLU A 155 2.16 -7.25 -8.30
N ASP A 156 2.24 -6.42 -9.34
CA ASP A 156 1.07 -5.83 -9.98
C ASP A 156 0.13 -6.90 -10.58
N ASN A 157 0.68 -8.04 -10.97
CA ASN A 157 -0.03 -9.19 -11.50
C ASN A 157 -0.73 -10.05 -10.43
N GLY A 158 -0.55 -9.72 -9.14
CA GLY A 158 -1.11 -10.51 -8.03
C GLY A 158 -0.29 -11.73 -7.62
N ASN A 159 0.86 -11.98 -8.26
CA ASN A 159 1.80 -13.02 -7.83
C ASN A 159 2.48 -12.61 -6.50
N PRO A 160 2.71 -13.55 -5.56
CA PRO A 160 3.54 -13.26 -4.40
C PRO A 160 4.99 -13.03 -4.82
N LEU A 161 5.65 -12.03 -4.21
CA LEU A 161 7.07 -11.76 -4.44
C LEU A 161 7.96 -12.80 -3.74
N GLY A 162 7.50 -13.32 -2.60
CA GLY A 162 8.17 -14.38 -1.85
C GLY A 162 7.67 -15.77 -2.20
N THR A 163 8.50 -16.78 -1.94
CA THR A 163 8.18 -18.20 -2.16
C THR A 163 7.51 -18.86 -0.95
N ARG A 164 7.65 -18.28 0.25
CA ARG A 164 7.14 -18.86 1.50
C ARG A 164 6.64 -17.78 2.46
N ILE A 165 5.48 -18.03 3.06
CA ILE A 165 4.92 -17.21 4.14
C ILE A 165 5.26 -17.83 5.50
N LYS A 166 5.82 -17.02 6.42
CA LYS A 166 6.33 -17.49 7.72
C LYS A 166 5.24 -17.57 8.80
N THR A 167 4.24 -16.70 8.73
CA THR A 167 3.16 -16.59 9.72
C THR A 167 1.90 -17.34 9.27
N PRO A 168 1.03 -17.77 10.20
CA PRO A 168 -0.25 -18.37 9.82
C PRO A 168 -1.15 -17.35 9.12
N ILE A 169 -2.02 -17.85 8.24
CA ILE A 169 -2.94 -17.04 7.43
C ILE A 169 -4.39 -17.36 7.81
N PRO A 170 -5.27 -16.35 7.97
CA PRO A 170 -6.68 -16.58 8.27
C PRO A 170 -7.42 -17.31 7.13
N TYR A 171 -8.29 -18.25 7.48
CA TYR A 171 -9.12 -19.00 6.51
C TYR A 171 -10.03 -18.10 5.66
N ILE A 172 -10.37 -16.91 6.16
CA ILE A 172 -11.19 -15.90 5.46
C ILE A 172 -10.63 -15.57 4.06
N LEU A 173 -9.31 -15.66 3.86
CA LEU A 173 -8.72 -15.41 2.54
C LEU A 173 -9.04 -16.50 1.52
N ARG A 174 -9.37 -17.72 1.93
CA ARG A 174 -9.74 -18.81 1.01
C ARG A 174 -11.07 -18.58 0.31
N GLN A 175 -11.97 -17.80 0.91
CA GLN A 175 -13.22 -17.41 0.24
C GLN A 175 -12.97 -16.60 -1.03
N ARG A 176 -11.76 -16.02 -1.17
CA ARG A 176 -11.32 -15.24 -2.34
C ARG A 176 -10.22 -15.96 -3.13
N GLU A 177 -10.29 -17.29 -3.19
CA GLU A 177 -9.28 -18.14 -3.82
C GLU A 177 -8.94 -17.75 -5.26
N GLY A 178 -9.88 -17.17 -6.03
CA GLY A 178 -9.61 -16.72 -7.40
C GLY A 178 -8.58 -15.60 -7.53
N GLU A 179 -8.56 -14.63 -6.61
CA GLU A 179 -7.63 -13.49 -6.68
C GLU A 179 -6.27 -13.78 -6.07
N PHE A 180 -6.23 -14.67 -5.08
CA PHE A 180 -5.05 -14.90 -4.24
C PHE A 180 -4.56 -16.36 -4.28
N SER A 181 -4.92 -17.13 -5.32
CA SER A 181 -4.64 -18.57 -5.40
C SER A 181 -3.16 -18.88 -5.17
N LYS A 182 -2.27 -18.11 -5.82
CA LYS A 182 -0.83 -18.29 -5.72
C LYS A 182 -0.29 -17.94 -4.33
N VAL A 183 -0.88 -16.96 -3.66
CA VAL A 183 -0.51 -16.57 -2.29
C VAL A 183 -0.95 -17.65 -1.29
N LEU A 184 -2.14 -18.22 -1.49
CA LEU A 184 -2.66 -19.30 -0.64
C LEU A 184 -1.89 -20.61 -0.85
N ALA A 185 -1.42 -20.89 -2.07
CA ALA A 185 -0.64 -22.08 -2.38
C ALA A 185 0.72 -22.13 -1.65
N ILE A 186 1.33 -20.98 -1.36
CA ILE A 186 2.62 -20.89 -0.63
C ILE A 186 2.46 -20.83 0.90
N ALA A 187 1.23 -20.74 1.40
CA ALA A 187 0.93 -20.68 2.82
C ALA A 187 0.97 -22.08 3.44
N ARG A 188 1.58 -22.21 4.62
CA ARG A 188 1.69 -23.52 5.31
C ARG A 188 0.64 -23.70 6.39
N ASN A 189 0.45 -22.68 7.22
CA ASN A 189 -0.40 -22.77 8.41
C ASN A 189 -1.62 -21.86 8.23
N PHE A 190 -2.80 -22.37 8.60
CA PHE A 190 -4.06 -21.63 8.54
C PHE A 190 -4.68 -21.53 9.93
N VAL A 191 -5.36 -20.41 10.20
CA VAL A 191 -6.06 -20.10 11.46
C VAL A 191 -7.44 -19.50 11.22
#